data_AF-A0A949HZR8-F1
#
_entry.id   AF-A0A949HZR8-F1
#
_cell.length_a   1.000
_cell.length_b   1.000
_cell.length_c   1.000
_cell.angle_alpha   90.00
_cell.angle_beta   90.00
_cell.angle_gamma   90.00
#
_symmetry.space_group_name_H-M   'P 1'
#
loop_
_entity.id
_entity.type
_entity.pdbx_description
1 polymer ?
#
loop_
_entity_poly.entity_id
_entity_poly.type
_entity_poly.pdbx_seq_one_letter_code
_entity_poly.pdbx_strand_id
1 'polypeptide(L)'
;MDPANDNLAEKLKQTERLAKTVNSIKSLQLGSASVKDETKAFVKAYFEILQSDLKNLGIPTEELDTSMQNLITLTNSKALTSKYKKFLKKIKSELVTIESTGSYTLRNRNTKIIKNDYESALLKILGQIIPAIASSYQQILNDLNTSRISYRGTVAEMREVLRETLDYLAPDEEVTKMKGFKLEKDMTRPTMKQKVRYVLRNRGKSETAIKSPEDAAYVVDEGIERLVRSTYNRGSLSTHTSSSDKAEACQIKMYLDTVLCELLEIHSKS
;
A
#
# COMPACT_ATOMS: atom_id res chain seq x y z
N MET A 1 14.02 11.67 5.65
CA MET A 1 12.94 12.24 4.83
C MET A 1 13.11 11.70 3.42
N ASP A 2 12.01 11.40 2.73
CA ASP A 2 12.07 10.88 1.36
C ASP A 2 12.43 12.03 0.41
N PRO A 3 13.55 11.96 -0.33
CA PRO A 3 13.98 13.02 -1.24
C PRO A 3 12.91 13.39 -2.27
N ALA A 4 12.03 12.46 -2.65
CA ALA A 4 10.94 12.75 -3.58
C ALA A 4 9.91 13.73 -3.00
N ASN A 5 9.61 13.63 -1.70
CA ASN A 5 8.68 14.54 -1.03
C ASN A 5 9.28 15.93 -0.91
N ASP A 6 10.57 16.03 -0.58
CA ASP A 6 11.26 17.32 -0.49
C ASP A 6 11.33 17.98 -1.88
N ASN A 7 11.62 17.21 -2.93
CA ASN A 7 11.61 17.67 -4.31
C ASN A 7 10.20 18.12 -4.77
N LEU A 8 9.15 17.41 -4.36
CA LEU A 8 7.76 17.76 -4.68
C LEU A 8 7.32 19.05 -4.00
N ALA A 9 7.60 19.19 -2.69
CA ALA A 9 7.29 20.39 -1.93
C ALA A 9 8.05 21.62 -2.47
N GLU A 10 9.33 21.44 -2.82
CA GLU A 10 10.11 22.47 -3.49
C GLU A 10 9.50 22.83 -4.86
N LYS A 11 9.01 21.85 -5.62
CA LYS A 11 8.38 22.11 -6.92
C LYS A 11 7.08 22.89 -6.81
N LEU A 12 6.28 22.65 -5.77
CA LEU A 12 5.09 23.43 -5.47
C LEU A 12 5.47 24.90 -5.18
N LYS A 13 6.49 25.14 -4.35
CA LYS A 13 6.98 26.51 -4.08
C LYS A 13 7.48 27.21 -5.34
N GLN A 14 8.24 26.52 -6.19
CA GLN A 14 8.70 27.05 -7.48
C GLN A 14 7.54 27.40 -8.40
N THR A 15 6.50 26.56 -8.44
CA THR A 15 5.29 26.80 -9.25
C THR A 15 4.58 28.07 -8.79
N GLU A 16 4.45 28.29 -7.48
CA GLU A 16 3.82 29.49 -6.93
C GLU A 16 4.63 30.76 -7.20
N ARG A 17 5.96 30.69 -7.06
CA ARG A 17 6.86 31.80 -7.40
C ARG A 17 6.72 32.18 -8.88
N LEU A 18 6.82 31.21 -9.78
CA LEU A 18 6.69 31.45 -11.21
C LEU A 18 5.30 32.00 -11.58
N ALA A 19 4.24 31.49 -10.95
CA ALA A 19 2.89 32.01 -11.12
C ALA A 19 2.76 33.47 -10.66
N LYS A 20 3.39 33.85 -9.54
CA LYS A 20 3.44 35.26 -9.08
C LYS A 20 4.17 36.15 -10.10
N THR A 21 5.33 35.72 -10.60
CA THR A 21 6.08 36.44 -11.64
C THR A 21 5.22 36.64 -12.89
N VAL A 22 4.58 35.58 -13.41
CA VAL A 22 3.71 35.68 -14.59
C VAL A 22 2.47 36.54 -14.34
N ASN A 23 1.90 36.53 -13.13
CA ASN A 23 0.74 37.36 -12.78
C ASN A 23 1.05 38.85 -12.73
N SER A 24 2.29 39.23 -12.44
CA SER A 24 2.74 40.64 -12.43
C SER A 24 2.82 41.26 -13.84
N ILE A 25 2.84 40.44 -14.89
CA ILE A 25 2.97 40.90 -16.27
C ILE A 25 1.63 41.40 -16.79
N LYS A 26 1.59 42.70 -17.14
CA LYS A 26 0.39 43.37 -17.67
C LYS A 26 0.21 43.21 -19.18
N SER A 27 1.26 42.81 -19.91
CA SER A 27 1.20 42.65 -21.37
C SER A 27 0.36 41.44 -21.78
N LEU A 28 -0.33 41.56 -22.92
CA LEU A 28 -1.15 40.49 -23.49
C LEU A 28 -0.31 39.25 -23.87
N GLN A 29 0.90 39.48 -24.37
CA GLN A 29 1.86 38.44 -24.74
C GLN A 29 3.06 38.45 -23.78
N LEU A 30 3.60 37.26 -23.50
CA LEU A 30 4.78 37.10 -22.66
C LEU A 30 6.06 37.30 -23.50
N GLY A 31 6.59 38.53 -23.49
CA GLY A 31 7.81 38.90 -24.22
C GLY A 31 9.11 38.84 -23.41
N SER A 32 9.03 38.74 -22.07
CA SER A 32 10.20 38.78 -21.20
C SER A 32 11.07 37.52 -21.35
N ALA A 33 12.31 37.70 -21.82
CA ALA A 33 13.28 36.61 -21.95
C ALA A 33 13.58 35.95 -20.59
N SER A 34 13.78 36.77 -19.55
CA SER A 34 14.04 36.28 -18.19
C SER A 34 12.95 35.33 -17.68
N VAL A 35 11.67 35.65 -17.90
CA VAL A 35 10.56 34.79 -17.44
C VAL A 35 10.46 33.52 -18.29
N LYS A 36 10.79 33.59 -19.57
CA LYS A 36 10.87 32.41 -20.44
C LYS A 36 11.98 31.47 -19.99
N ASP A 37 13.16 32.00 -19.65
CA ASP A 37 14.30 31.21 -19.20
C ASP A 37 14.04 30.60 -17.81
N GLU A 38 13.42 31.34 -16.89
CA GLU A 38 12.94 30.80 -15.61
C GLU A 38 11.94 29.66 -15.82
N THR A 39 11.01 29.81 -16.77
CA THR A 39 10.03 28.76 -17.13
C THR A 39 10.73 27.52 -17.71
N LYS A 40 11.74 27.70 -18.58
CA LYS A 40 12.51 26.58 -19.14
C LYS A 40 13.28 25.83 -18.05
N ALA A 41 13.93 26.56 -17.14
CA ALA A 41 14.65 25.97 -16.01
C ALA A 41 13.69 25.20 -15.08
N PHE A 42 12.50 25.76 -14.82
CA PHE A 42 11.45 25.08 -14.06
C PHE A 42 11.04 23.76 -14.72
N VAL A 43 10.73 23.73 -16.01
CA VAL A 43 10.34 22.49 -16.70
C VAL A 43 11.50 21.49 -16.77
N LYS A 44 12.73 21.95 -17.02
CA LYS A 44 13.93 21.10 -17.06
C LYS A 44 14.15 20.37 -15.73
N ALA A 45 14.12 21.10 -14.61
CA ALA A 45 14.28 20.51 -13.29
C ALA A 45 13.17 19.51 -12.92
N TYR A 46 11.97 19.63 -13.52
CA TYR A 46 10.93 18.61 -13.36
C TYR A 46 11.35 17.29 -14.03
N PHE A 47 11.73 17.33 -15.30
CA PHE A 47 12.07 16.12 -16.06
C PHE A 47 13.38 15.46 -15.61
N GLU A 48 14.37 16.22 -15.15
CA GLU A 48 15.67 15.68 -14.74
C GLU A 48 15.67 15.07 -13.34
N ILE A 49 14.84 15.59 -12.42
CA ILE A 49 14.87 15.21 -11.01
C ILE A 49 13.54 14.58 -10.61
N LEU A 50 12.49 15.40 -10.50
CA LEU A 50 11.24 14.98 -9.88
C LEU A 50 10.50 13.88 -10.64
N GLN A 51 10.53 13.89 -11.98
CA GLN A 51 9.82 12.88 -12.78
C GLN A 51 10.40 11.47 -12.54
N SER A 52 11.72 11.34 -12.46
CA SER A 52 12.36 10.06 -12.18
C SER A 52 11.98 9.57 -10.79
N ASP A 53 12.04 10.45 -9.78
CA ASP A 53 11.64 10.14 -8.41
C ASP A 53 10.19 9.64 -8.34
N LEU A 54 9.24 10.36 -8.96
CA LEU A 54 7.84 9.98 -8.97
C LEU A 54 7.58 8.65 -9.70
N LYS A 55 8.28 8.39 -10.81
CA LYS A 55 8.19 7.12 -11.54
C LYS A 55 8.77 5.96 -10.74
N ASN A 56 9.89 6.15 -10.06
CA ASN A 56 10.46 5.18 -9.13
C ASN A 56 9.48 4.89 -7.97
N LEU A 57 8.70 5.92 -7.58
CA LEU A 57 7.59 5.79 -6.63
C LEU A 57 6.32 5.14 -7.20
N GLY A 58 6.29 4.82 -8.50
CA GLY A 58 5.14 4.23 -9.17
C GLY A 58 3.93 5.17 -9.17
N ILE A 59 4.17 6.48 -9.05
CA ILE A 59 3.14 7.51 -9.10
C ILE A 59 2.96 7.89 -10.58
N PRO A 60 1.73 7.85 -11.13
CA PRO A 60 1.47 8.26 -12.51
C PRO A 60 1.78 9.74 -12.71
N THR A 61 2.48 10.07 -13.79
CA THR A 61 2.93 11.45 -14.11
C THR A 61 2.46 11.95 -15.47
N GLU A 62 1.66 11.19 -16.20
CA GLU A 62 1.37 11.42 -17.63
C GLU A 62 0.65 12.77 -17.86
N GLU A 63 -0.29 13.13 -16.98
CA GLU A 63 -0.99 14.41 -17.07
C GLU A 63 -0.06 15.59 -16.78
N LEU A 64 0.80 15.46 -15.77
CA LEU A 64 1.79 16.46 -15.38
C LEU A 64 2.85 16.63 -16.48
N ASP A 65 3.34 15.53 -17.05
CA ASP A 65 4.27 15.50 -18.19
C ASP A 65 3.70 16.29 -19.37
N THR A 66 2.43 16.06 -19.69
CA THR A 66 1.72 16.76 -20.76
C THR A 66 1.61 18.25 -20.46
N SER A 67 1.26 18.64 -19.23
CA SER A 67 1.19 20.04 -18.82
C SER A 67 2.56 20.74 -18.89
N MET A 68 3.63 20.05 -18.49
CA MET A 68 5.01 20.55 -18.54
C MET A 68 5.52 20.72 -19.99
N GLN A 69 5.24 19.77 -20.87
CA GLN A 69 5.55 19.85 -22.31
C GLN A 69 4.81 21.00 -23.01
N ASN A 70 3.54 21.22 -22.64
CA ASN A 70 2.79 22.36 -23.14
C ASN A 70 3.40 23.68 -22.66
N LEU A 71 3.78 23.77 -21.38
CA LEU A 71 4.37 24.97 -20.81
C LEU A 71 5.71 25.34 -21.48
N ILE A 72 6.60 24.37 -21.72
CA ILE A 72 7.87 24.62 -22.43
C ILE A 72 7.62 25.06 -23.89
N THR A 73 6.63 24.48 -24.56
CA THR A 73 6.26 24.88 -25.93
C THR A 73 5.83 26.35 -26.01
N LEU A 74 5.15 26.87 -24.98
CA LEU A 74 4.80 28.29 -24.93
C LEU A 74 6.03 29.20 -24.87
N THR A 75 7.17 28.74 -24.31
CA THR A 75 8.39 29.56 -24.20
C THR A 75 9.03 29.84 -25.56
N ASN A 76 8.85 28.94 -26.52
CA ASN A 76 9.40 29.03 -27.88
C ASN A 76 8.57 29.94 -28.80
N SER A 77 7.38 30.38 -28.38
CA SER A 77 6.48 31.22 -29.19
C SER A 77 6.14 32.55 -28.50
N LYS A 78 5.50 33.47 -29.23
CA LYS A 78 4.88 34.69 -28.66
C LYS A 78 3.49 34.37 -28.11
N ALA A 79 3.44 33.52 -27.09
CA ALA A 79 2.19 33.08 -26.49
C ALA A 79 1.53 34.13 -25.59
N LEU A 80 0.20 34.06 -25.47
CA LEU A 80 -0.58 34.90 -24.58
C LEU A 80 -0.24 34.61 -23.10
N THR A 81 -0.13 35.66 -22.29
CA THR A 81 0.13 35.55 -20.84
C THR A 81 -0.95 34.73 -20.14
N SER A 82 -2.20 34.79 -20.61
CA SER A 82 -3.32 33.97 -20.09
C SER A 82 -3.11 32.47 -20.25
N LYS A 83 -2.43 32.01 -21.33
CA LYS A 83 -2.12 30.59 -21.53
C LYS A 83 -1.12 30.09 -20.48
N TYR A 84 -0.08 30.86 -20.16
CA TYR A 84 0.85 30.53 -19.08
C TYR A 84 0.13 30.38 -17.74
N LYS A 85 -0.72 31.35 -17.38
CA LYS A 85 -1.51 31.30 -16.14
C LYS A 85 -2.38 30.05 -16.06
N LYS A 86 -3.02 29.66 -17.17
CA LYS A 86 -3.82 28.44 -17.25
C LYS A 86 -2.99 27.19 -16.97
N PHE A 87 -1.84 27.03 -17.62
CA PHE A 87 -0.98 25.86 -17.41
C PHE A 87 -0.35 25.83 -16.03
N LEU A 88 0.11 26.95 -15.48
CA LEU A 88 0.67 27.00 -14.12
C LEU A 88 -0.38 26.65 -13.06
N LYS A 89 -1.63 27.07 -13.23
CA LYS A 89 -2.74 26.65 -12.36
C LYS A 89 -3.00 25.15 -12.46
N LYS A 90 -2.98 24.60 -13.69
CA LYS A 90 -3.15 23.15 -13.93
C LYS A 90 -2.04 22.33 -13.28
N ILE A 91 -0.78 22.71 -13.53
CA ILE A 91 0.41 22.09 -12.93
C ILE A 91 0.34 22.11 -11.41
N LYS A 92 -0.03 23.24 -10.80
CA LYS A 92 -0.21 23.33 -9.35
C LYS A 92 -1.25 22.30 -8.85
N SER A 93 -2.39 22.20 -9.52
CA SER A 93 -3.44 21.24 -9.16
C SER A 93 -2.94 19.80 -9.28
N GLU A 94 -2.23 19.48 -10.36
CA GLU A 94 -1.67 18.14 -10.59
C GLU A 94 -0.62 17.77 -9.52
N LEU A 95 0.26 18.71 -9.15
CA LEU A 95 1.25 18.52 -8.10
C LEU A 95 0.61 18.28 -6.72
N VAL A 96 -0.47 19.00 -6.38
CA VAL A 96 -1.22 18.77 -5.13
C VAL A 96 -1.93 17.40 -5.14
N THR A 97 -2.48 16.98 -6.28
CA THR A 97 -3.05 15.63 -6.45
C THR A 97 -1.97 14.56 -6.27
N ILE A 98 -0.78 14.78 -6.81
CA ILE A 98 0.37 13.89 -6.65
C ILE A 98 0.84 13.85 -5.19
N GLU A 99 0.90 14.98 -4.49
CA GLU A 99 1.30 15.04 -3.07
C GLU A 99 0.32 14.27 -2.18
N SER A 100 -0.98 14.50 -2.38
CA SER A 100 -2.03 13.81 -1.64
C SER A 100 -2.02 12.31 -1.92
N THR A 101 -1.93 11.90 -3.19
CA THR A 101 -1.88 10.48 -3.59
C THR A 101 -0.57 9.80 -3.17
N GLY A 102 0.55 10.50 -3.33
CA GLY A 102 1.90 10.05 -2.99
C GLY A 102 2.05 9.81 -1.49
N SER A 103 1.41 10.62 -0.65
CA SER A 103 1.38 10.40 0.80
C SER A 103 0.73 9.06 1.17
N TYR A 104 -0.32 8.63 0.45
CA TYR A 104 -0.91 7.30 0.66
C TYR A 104 -0.01 6.18 0.14
N THR A 105 0.58 6.34 -1.04
CA THR A 105 1.49 5.35 -1.63
C THR A 105 2.77 5.17 -0.83
N LEU A 106 3.34 6.27 -0.30
CA LEU A 106 4.53 6.26 0.54
C LEU A 106 4.25 5.67 1.92
N ARG A 107 3.08 5.96 2.51
CA ARG A 107 2.64 5.28 3.73
C ARG A 107 2.48 3.77 3.52
N ASN A 108 2.04 3.36 2.33
CA ASN A 108 1.97 1.95 1.90
C ASN A 108 3.30 1.38 1.36
N ARG A 109 4.34 2.20 1.16
CA ARG A 109 5.70 1.75 0.77
C ARG A 109 6.65 1.67 1.95
N ASN A 110 6.45 2.45 3.00
CA ASN A 110 7.17 2.24 4.25
C ASN A 110 6.81 0.91 4.91
N THR A 111 5.68 0.29 4.55
CA THR A 111 5.41 -1.14 4.84
C THR A 111 6.13 -2.10 3.89
N LYS A 112 6.56 -1.63 2.71
CA LYS A 112 7.30 -2.39 1.68
C LYS A 112 8.83 -2.35 1.87
N ILE A 113 9.37 -1.45 2.69
CA ILE A 113 10.79 -1.46 3.11
C ILE A 113 10.99 -2.37 4.35
N ILE A 114 9.94 -2.62 5.14
CA ILE A 114 9.88 -3.68 6.17
C ILE A 114 9.66 -5.08 5.52
N LYS A 115 9.98 -5.23 4.24
CA LYS A 115 9.70 -6.45 3.47
C LYS A 115 10.82 -7.49 3.49
N ASN A 116 11.82 -7.43 4.39
CA ASN A 116 12.87 -8.46 4.38
C ASN A 116 13.11 -9.19 5.70
N ASP A 117 13.01 -8.56 6.86
CA ASP A 117 13.43 -9.26 8.08
C ASP A 117 12.33 -10.17 8.63
N TYR A 118 11.10 -9.67 8.75
CA TYR A 118 9.98 -10.45 9.30
C TYR A 118 9.49 -11.55 8.35
N GLU A 119 9.40 -11.29 7.04
CA GLU A 119 8.99 -12.32 6.06
C GLU A 119 10.02 -13.46 6.02
N SER A 120 11.32 -13.15 6.06
CA SER A 120 12.37 -14.16 6.12
C SER A 120 12.35 -14.93 7.45
N ALA A 121 12.10 -14.24 8.57
CA ALA A 121 11.93 -14.89 9.87
C ALA A 121 10.71 -15.80 9.91
N LEU A 122 9.58 -15.36 9.34
CA LEU A 122 8.36 -16.15 9.18
C LEU A 122 8.64 -17.39 8.34
N LEU A 123 9.21 -17.25 7.14
CA LEU A 123 9.57 -18.39 6.28
C LEU A 123 10.49 -19.38 7.00
N LYS A 124 11.49 -18.88 7.72
CA LYS A 124 12.42 -19.72 8.49
C LYS A 124 11.71 -20.50 9.58
N ILE A 125 10.89 -19.86 10.41
CA ILE A 125 10.20 -20.53 11.54
C ILE A 125 9.10 -21.45 11.02
N LEU A 126 8.29 -21.00 10.06
CA LEU A 126 7.27 -21.83 9.41
C LEU A 126 7.92 -23.08 8.81
N GLY A 127 9.09 -22.94 8.17
CA GLY A 127 9.84 -24.05 7.59
C GLY A 127 10.36 -25.04 8.64
N GLN A 128 10.58 -24.59 9.87
CA GLN A 128 10.99 -25.44 10.99
C GLN A 128 9.82 -26.20 11.62
N ILE A 129 8.63 -25.61 11.66
CA ILE A 129 7.45 -26.25 12.26
C ILE A 129 6.72 -27.15 11.25
N ILE A 130 6.38 -26.63 10.07
CA ILE A 130 5.62 -27.31 9.02
C ILE A 130 6.09 -26.79 7.65
N PRO A 131 7.00 -27.50 6.95
CA PRO A 131 7.56 -27.07 5.66
C PRO A 131 6.53 -26.77 4.57
N ALA A 132 5.39 -27.47 4.59
CA ALA A 132 4.28 -27.21 3.67
C ALA A 132 3.71 -25.79 3.84
N ILE A 133 3.49 -25.34 5.08
CA ILE A 133 2.99 -23.99 5.38
C ILE A 133 3.96 -22.92 4.91
N ALA A 134 5.27 -23.14 5.08
CA ALA A 134 6.29 -22.20 4.58
C ALA A 134 6.24 -22.04 3.06
N SER A 135 6.02 -23.15 2.35
CA SER A 135 5.88 -23.15 0.88
C SER A 135 4.62 -22.40 0.44
N SER A 136 3.50 -22.61 1.12
CA SER A 136 2.25 -21.86 0.92
C SER A 136 2.43 -20.36 1.19
N TYR A 137 3.10 -19.99 2.28
CA TYR A 137 3.42 -18.60 2.58
C TYR A 137 4.34 -17.97 1.53
N GLN A 138 5.36 -18.68 1.05
CA GLN A 138 6.22 -18.22 -0.04
C GLN A 138 5.42 -18.01 -1.34
N GLN A 139 4.47 -18.89 -1.64
CA GLN A 139 3.60 -18.74 -2.80
C GLN A 139 2.73 -17.48 -2.70
N ILE A 140 2.21 -17.17 -1.51
CA ILE A 140 1.47 -15.92 -1.26
C ILE A 140 2.34 -14.70 -1.57
N LEU A 141 3.59 -14.67 -1.12
CA LEU A 141 4.51 -13.57 -1.40
C LEU A 141 4.77 -13.42 -2.90
N ASN A 142 4.96 -14.54 -3.60
CA ASN A 142 5.17 -14.57 -5.05
C ASN A 142 3.94 -14.03 -5.79
N ASP A 143 2.75 -14.53 -5.47
CA ASP A 143 1.49 -14.12 -6.07
C ASP A 143 1.27 -12.61 -5.95
N LEU A 144 1.50 -12.03 -4.76
CA LEU A 144 1.34 -10.59 -4.50
C LEU A 144 2.37 -9.73 -5.23
N ASN A 145 3.54 -10.29 -5.57
CA ASN A 145 4.56 -9.60 -6.37
C ASN A 145 4.24 -9.64 -7.88
N THR A 146 3.43 -10.58 -8.34
CA THR A 146 3.03 -10.68 -9.76
C THR A 146 1.77 -9.87 -10.08
N SER A 147 1.45 -9.74 -11.37
CA SER A 147 0.17 -9.19 -11.84
C SER A 147 -0.79 -10.33 -12.17
N ARG A 148 -1.68 -10.66 -11.25
CA ARG A 148 -2.72 -11.69 -11.46
C ARG A 148 -4.05 -11.07 -11.88
N ILE A 149 -4.82 -11.86 -12.64
CA ILE A 149 -6.20 -11.51 -12.99
C ILE A 149 -7.10 -11.52 -11.74
N SER A 150 -6.83 -12.42 -10.79
CA SER A 150 -7.55 -12.54 -9.52
C SER A 150 -6.61 -12.98 -8.40
N TYR A 151 -6.91 -12.54 -7.17
CA TYR A 151 -6.19 -12.90 -5.95
C TYR A 151 -7.00 -13.82 -5.02
N ARG A 152 -8.15 -14.36 -5.48
CA ARG A 152 -9.00 -15.24 -4.66
C ARG A 152 -8.25 -16.45 -4.13
N GLY A 153 -7.50 -17.13 -5.00
CA GLY A 153 -6.69 -18.28 -4.63
C GLY A 153 -5.61 -17.90 -3.61
N THR A 154 -4.93 -16.77 -3.83
CA THR A 154 -3.89 -16.25 -2.92
C THR A 154 -4.45 -15.96 -1.53
N VAL A 155 -5.66 -15.39 -1.45
CA VAL A 155 -6.30 -15.05 -0.17
C VAL A 155 -6.89 -16.29 0.53
N ALA A 156 -7.38 -17.28 -0.21
CA ALA A 156 -7.71 -18.58 0.36
C ALA A 156 -6.47 -19.26 0.96
N GLU A 157 -5.32 -19.19 0.28
CA GLU A 157 -4.05 -19.71 0.79
C GLU A 157 -3.63 -19.03 2.11
N MET A 158 -3.86 -17.72 2.26
CA MET A 158 -3.60 -17.00 3.51
C MET A 158 -4.39 -17.59 4.69
N ARG A 159 -5.63 -17.99 4.44
CA ARG A 159 -6.48 -18.64 5.43
C ARG A 159 -5.89 -19.95 5.90
N GLU A 160 -5.50 -20.78 4.94
CA GLU A 160 -4.99 -22.12 5.21
C GLU A 160 -3.66 -22.07 5.94
N VAL A 161 -2.76 -21.15 5.57
CA VAL A 161 -1.52 -20.88 6.30
C VAL A 161 -1.81 -20.57 7.78
N LEU A 162 -2.76 -19.68 8.06
CA LEU A 162 -3.11 -19.34 9.44
C LEU A 162 -3.80 -20.50 10.18
N ARG A 163 -4.74 -21.18 9.51
CA ARG A 163 -5.48 -22.31 10.08
C ARG A 163 -4.53 -23.44 10.45
N GLU A 164 -3.67 -23.87 9.54
CA GLU A 164 -2.74 -24.97 9.80
C GLU A 164 -1.69 -24.59 10.86
N THR A 165 -1.22 -23.34 10.88
CA THR A 165 -0.33 -22.85 11.94
C THR A 165 -1.01 -22.92 13.30
N LEU A 166 -2.29 -22.53 13.38
CA LEU A 166 -3.08 -22.62 14.61
C LEU A 166 -3.41 -24.05 14.99
N ASP A 167 -3.69 -24.94 14.03
CA ASP A 167 -3.93 -26.37 14.30
C ASP A 167 -2.70 -27.05 14.91
N TYR A 168 -1.50 -26.62 14.48
CA TYR A 168 -0.24 -27.08 15.06
C TYR A 168 0.01 -26.52 16.48
N LEU A 169 -0.18 -25.21 16.68
CA LEU A 169 0.13 -24.54 17.95
C LEU A 169 -0.97 -24.71 19.02
N ALA A 170 -2.20 -25.01 18.60
CA ALA A 170 -3.38 -25.09 19.44
C ALA A 170 -4.34 -26.19 18.93
N PRO A 171 -4.00 -27.47 19.15
CA PRO A 171 -4.89 -28.58 18.82
C PRO A 171 -6.25 -28.45 19.49
N ASP A 172 -7.33 -28.81 18.79
CA ASP A 172 -8.71 -28.62 19.27
C ASP A 172 -8.95 -29.23 20.66
N GLU A 173 -8.38 -30.40 20.90
CA GLU A 173 -8.50 -31.12 22.17
C GLU A 173 -7.86 -30.37 23.34
N GLU A 174 -6.76 -29.66 23.10
CA GLU A 174 -6.09 -28.88 24.14
C GLU A 174 -6.85 -27.57 24.42
N VAL A 175 -7.35 -26.93 23.36
CA VAL A 175 -8.12 -25.68 23.46
C VAL A 175 -9.41 -25.92 24.22
N THR A 176 -10.11 -27.01 23.92
CA THR A 176 -11.37 -27.38 24.59
C THR A 176 -11.21 -27.76 26.07
N LYS A 177 -10.02 -28.25 26.47
CA LYS A 177 -9.68 -28.58 27.87
C LYS A 177 -9.36 -27.34 28.72
N MET A 178 -9.20 -26.16 28.10
CA MET A 178 -8.89 -24.94 28.85
C MET A 178 -10.02 -24.58 29.82
N LYS A 179 -9.66 -24.21 31.06
CA LYS A 179 -10.61 -23.76 32.08
C LYS A 179 -11.42 -22.57 31.56
N GLY A 180 -12.75 -22.72 31.57
CA GLY A 180 -13.69 -21.68 31.15
C GLY A 180 -13.86 -21.57 29.63
N PHE A 181 -13.31 -22.51 28.84
CA PHE A 181 -13.58 -22.58 27.42
C PHE A 181 -15.08 -22.83 27.15
N LYS A 182 -15.62 -22.09 26.18
CA LYS A 182 -16.97 -22.29 25.64
C LYS A 182 -16.91 -22.04 24.14
N LEU A 183 -17.51 -22.93 23.36
CA LEU A 183 -17.63 -22.73 21.92
C LEU A 183 -18.44 -21.46 21.62
N GLU A 184 -18.06 -20.76 20.56
CA GLU A 184 -18.88 -19.69 20.01
C GLU A 184 -20.20 -20.25 19.47
N LYS A 185 -21.24 -19.41 19.39
CA LYS A 185 -22.58 -19.83 19.00
C LYS A 185 -22.53 -20.53 17.63
N ASP A 186 -23.20 -21.67 17.53
CA ASP A 186 -23.34 -22.45 16.30
C ASP A 186 -22.02 -23.07 15.77
N MET A 187 -20.94 -23.06 16.56
CA MET A 187 -19.66 -23.68 16.21
C MET A 187 -19.50 -25.07 16.82
N THR A 188 -18.99 -26.02 16.04
CA THR A 188 -18.69 -27.40 16.47
C THR A 188 -17.24 -27.62 16.88
N ARG A 189 -16.37 -26.65 16.58
CA ARG A 189 -14.93 -26.67 16.85
C ARG A 189 -14.45 -25.29 17.31
N PRO A 190 -13.31 -25.21 18.04
CA PRO A 190 -12.72 -23.93 18.40
C PRO A 190 -12.46 -23.05 17.15
N THR A 191 -12.85 -21.79 17.23
CA THR A 191 -12.61 -20.83 16.13
C THR A 191 -11.14 -20.41 16.08
N MET A 192 -10.67 -19.88 14.94
CA MET A 192 -9.29 -19.37 14.82
C MET A 192 -9.00 -18.31 15.89
N LYS A 193 -9.98 -17.44 16.20
CA LYS A 193 -9.90 -16.46 17.29
C LYS A 193 -9.67 -17.12 18.65
N GLN A 194 -10.42 -18.18 18.96
CA GLN A 194 -10.26 -18.93 20.21
C GLN A 194 -8.90 -19.63 20.30
N LYS A 195 -8.37 -20.14 19.18
CA LYS A 195 -7.03 -20.72 19.11
C LYS A 195 -5.93 -19.68 19.32
N VAL A 196 -6.04 -18.50 18.71
CA VAL A 196 -5.11 -17.37 18.96
C VAL A 196 -5.07 -17.01 20.44
N ARG A 197 -6.25 -16.86 21.06
CA ARG A 197 -6.37 -16.63 22.52
C ARG A 197 -5.61 -17.68 23.31
N TYR A 198 -5.81 -18.94 22.97
CA TYR A 198 -5.18 -20.07 23.64
C TYR A 198 -3.66 -19.99 23.57
N VAL A 199 -3.09 -19.83 22.37
CA VAL A 199 -1.64 -19.76 22.15
C VAL A 199 -1.02 -18.62 22.96
N LEU A 200 -1.59 -17.41 22.87
CA LEU A 200 -1.00 -16.24 23.52
C LEU A 200 -1.16 -16.25 25.04
N ARG A 201 -2.26 -16.81 25.56
CA ARG A 201 -2.44 -17.00 27.00
C ARG A 201 -1.44 -18.00 27.57
N ASN A 202 -1.18 -19.12 26.87
CA ASN A 202 -0.16 -20.09 27.27
C ASN A 202 1.26 -19.50 27.26
N ARG A 203 1.48 -18.41 26.50
CA ARG A 203 2.73 -17.64 26.50
C ARG A 203 2.76 -16.50 27.51
N GLY A 204 1.79 -16.43 28.42
CA GLY A 204 1.75 -15.44 29.48
C GLY A 204 1.43 -14.02 29.02
N LYS A 205 0.86 -13.83 27.82
CA LYS A 205 0.41 -12.50 27.36
C LYS A 205 -0.83 -12.06 28.16
N SER A 206 -0.93 -10.76 28.42
CA SER A 206 -2.09 -10.18 29.11
C SER A 206 -3.31 -10.13 28.20
N GLU A 207 -4.52 -10.10 28.79
CA GLU A 207 -5.78 -10.05 28.02
C GLU A 207 -5.83 -8.87 27.03
N THR A 208 -5.25 -7.72 27.40
CA THR A 208 -5.16 -6.55 26.52
C THR A 208 -4.24 -6.80 25.31
N ALA A 209 -3.10 -7.47 25.52
CA ALA A 209 -2.16 -7.79 24.44
C ALA A 209 -2.72 -8.87 23.49
N ILE A 210 -3.57 -9.76 24.00
CA ILE A 210 -4.19 -10.84 23.22
C ILE A 210 -5.27 -10.31 22.25
N LYS A 211 -5.97 -9.23 22.61
CA LYS A 211 -7.11 -8.73 21.84
C LYS A 211 -6.75 -8.31 20.41
N SER A 212 -5.59 -7.65 20.21
CA SER A 212 -5.20 -7.18 18.88
C SER A 212 -4.89 -8.33 17.90
N PRO A 213 -4.10 -9.36 18.25
CA PRO A 213 -3.93 -10.54 17.40
C PRO A 213 -5.23 -11.32 17.18
N GLU A 214 -6.09 -11.42 18.19
CA GLU A 214 -7.41 -12.05 18.03
C GLU A 214 -8.28 -11.35 16.99
N ASP A 215 -8.37 -10.03 17.07
CA ASP A 215 -9.16 -9.23 16.14
C ASP A 215 -8.53 -9.24 14.74
N ALA A 216 -7.20 -9.27 14.63
CA ALA A 216 -6.51 -9.44 13.34
C ALA A 216 -6.81 -10.81 12.70
N ALA A 217 -6.85 -11.90 13.47
CA ALA A 217 -7.23 -13.22 12.96
C ALA A 217 -8.68 -13.26 12.49
N TYR A 218 -9.58 -12.57 13.19
CA TYR A 218 -10.96 -12.38 12.75
C TYR A 218 -11.04 -11.60 11.42
N VAL A 219 -10.27 -10.51 11.29
CA VAL A 219 -10.23 -9.72 10.05
C VAL A 219 -9.70 -10.53 8.87
N VAL A 220 -8.73 -11.43 9.09
CA VAL A 220 -8.28 -12.36 8.05
C VAL A 220 -9.45 -13.21 7.57
N ASP A 221 -10.13 -13.94 8.46
CA ASP A 221 -11.23 -14.85 8.11
C ASP A 221 -12.41 -14.09 7.45
N GLU A 222 -12.86 -12.98 8.05
CA GLU A 222 -13.96 -12.16 7.50
C GLU A 222 -13.58 -11.49 6.17
N GLY A 223 -12.33 -11.01 6.06
CA GLY A 223 -11.80 -10.38 4.86
C GLY A 223 -11.74 -11.35 3.68
N ILE A 224 -11.39 -12.61 3.93
CA ILE A 224 -11.43 -13.68 2.93
C ILE A 224 -12.86 -13.88 2.42
N GLU A 225 -13.84 -14.03 3.32
CA GLU A 225 -15.24 -14.20 2.92
C GLU A 225 -15.77 -13.00 2.12
N ARG A 226 -15.42 -11.79 2.54
CA ARG A 226 -15.81 -10.55 1.88
C ARG A 226 -15.24 -10.45 0.49
N LEU A 227 -13.94 -10.73 0.33
CA LEU A 227 -13.29 -10.73 -0.98
C LEU A 227 -13.94 -11.75 -1.90
N VAL A 228 -14.14 -13.00 -1.43
CA VAL A 228 -14.79 -14.06 -2.20
C VAL A 228 -16.18 -13.62 -2.67
N ARG A 229 -17.04 -13.12 -1.77
CA ARG A 229 -18.39 -12.61 -2.11
C ARG A 229 -18.32 -11.46 -3.11
N SER A 230 -17.40 -10.52 -2.92
CA SER A 230 -17.23 -9.37 -3.81
C SER A 230 -16.83 -9.79 -5.22
N THR A 231 -15.95 -10.78 -5.37
CA THR A 231 -15.54 -11.31 -6.67
C THR A 231 -16.69 -12.00 -7.38
N TYR A 232 -17.53 -12.76 -6.67
CA TYR A 232 -18.74 -13.36 -7.25
C TYR A 232 -19.73 -12.29 -7.73
N ASN A 233 -19.98 -11.28 -6.91
CA ASN A 233 -20.90 -10.18 -7.25
C ASN A 233 -20.36 -9.29 -8.38
N ARG A 234 -19.04 -9.21 -8.58
CA ARG A 234 -18.38 -8.42 -9.64
C ARG A 234 -18.19 -9.21 -10.93
N GLY A 235 -18.03 -10.52 -10.86
CA GLY A 235 -17.91 -11.41 -12.03
C GLY A 235 -19.13 -11.34 -12.95
N SER A 236 -20.30 -10.95 -12.42
CA SER A 236 -21.51 -10.69 -13.20
C SER A 236 -21.53 -9.33 -13.92
N LEU A 237 -20.54 -8.43 -13.70
CA LEU A 237 -20.54 -7.03 -14.17
C LEU A 237 -19.22 -6.55 -14.84
N SER A 238 -18.34 -7.45 -15.27
CA SER A 238 -16.95 -7.19 -15.73
C SER A 238 -16.73 -5.94 -16.62
N THR A 239 -15.72 -5.08 -16.38
CA THR A 239 -14.44 -5.21 -17.13
C THR A 239 -13.15 -4.54 -16.57
N HIS A 240 -13.09 -3.84 -15.42
CA HIS A 240 -11.85 -3.10 -15.03
C HIS A 240 -11.50 -3.04 -13.51
N THR A 241 -11.25 -4.16 -12.82
CA THR A 241 -11.07 -4.12 -11.34
C THR A 241 -9.86 -4.86 -10.73
N SER A 242 -8.94 -5.44 -11.52
CA SER A 242 -7.81 -6.26 -11.00
C SER A 242 -6.91 -5.54 -9.97
N SER A 243 -6.86 -4.20 -10.00
CA SER A 243 -6.08 -3.40 -9.05
C SER A 243 -6.70 -3.36 -7.64
N SER A 244 -8.03 -3.41 -7.54
CA SER A 244 -8.73 -3.35 -6.25
C SER A 244 -8.58 -4.65 -5.45
N ASP A 245 -8.68 -5.80 -6.12
CA ASP A 245 -8.53 -7.11 -5.51
C ASP A 245 -7.11 -7.32 -4.96
N LYS A 246 -6.09 -6.79 -5.67
CA LYS A 246 -4.70 -6.84 -5.20
C LYS A 246 -4.51 -6.04 -3.91
N ALA A 247 -5.08 -4.83 -3.84
CA ALA A 247 -4.95 -3.98 -2.67
C ALA A 247 -5.59 -4.62 -1.44
N GLU A 248 -6.77 -5.21 -1.60
CA GLU A 248 -7.46 -5.95 -0.53
C GLU A 248 -6.66 -7.20 -0.09
N ALA A 249 -6.12 -7.97 -1.04
CA ALA A 249 -5.26 -9.12 -0.73
C ALA A 249 -3.99 -8.71 0.04
N CYS A 250 -3.33 -7.61 -0.36
CA CYS A 250 -2.20 -7.06 0.37
C CYS A 250 -2.59 -6.65 1.80
N GLN A 251 -3.78 -6.08 1.99
CA GLN A 251 -4.27 -5.70 3.31
C GLN A 251 -4.50 -6.92 4.21
N ILE A 252 -5.14 -7.97 3.69
CA ILE A 252 -5.33 -9.25 4.42
C ILE A 252 -3.98 -9.84 4.82
N LYS A 253 -2.99 -9.81 3.91
CA LYS A 253 -1.62 -10.27 4.19
C LYS A 253 -0.98 -9.53 5.36
N MET A 254 -1.18 -8.22 5.49
CA MET A 254 -0.64 -7.46 6.62
C MET A 254 -1.22 -7.94 7.97
N TYR A 255 -2.51 -8.25 8.02
CA TYR A 255 -3.12 -8.83 9.22
C TYR A 255 -2.62 -10.24 9.47
N LEU A 256 -2.49 -11.07 8.43
CA LEU A 256 -1.91 -12.41 8.53
C LEU A 256 -0.52 -12.36 9.15
N ASP A 257 0.39 -11.54 8.63
CA ASP A 257 1.75 -11.43 9.16
C ASP A 257 1.76 -10.99 10.62
N THR A 258 0.92 -10.02 10.98
CA THR A 258 0.82 -9.51 12.35
C THR A 258 0.45 -10.64 13.30
N VAL A 259 -0.54 -11.45 12.93
CA VAL A 259 -0.96 -12.61 13.72
C VAL A 259 0.15 -13.65 13.79
N LEU A 260 0.77 -14.01 12.65
CA LEU A 260 1.83 -15.02 12.62
C LEU A 260 3.07 -14.58 13.41
N CYS A 261 3.46 -13.32 13.35
CA CYS A 261 4.59 -12.80 14.11
C CYS A 261 4.36 -12.90 15.63
N GLU A 262 3.15 -12.62 16.09
CA GLU A 262 2.76 -12.79 17.49
C GLU A 262 2.65 -14.27 17.88
N LEU A 263 2.04 -15.08 17.03
CA LEU A 263 1.92 -16.54 17.19
C LEU A 263 3.24 -17.28 17.05
N LEU A 264 4.31 -16.69 16.53
CA LEU A 264 5.62 -17.33 16.41
C LEU A 264 6.72 -16.62 17.21
N GLU A 265 6.34 -15.62 18.02
CA GLU A 265 7.24 -14.83 18.87
C GLU A 265 8.42 -14.23 18.09
N ILE A 266 8.15 -13.68 16.91
CA ILE A 266 9.20 -13.13 16.04
C ILE A 266 9.74 -11.82 16.60
N HIS A 267 8.86 -10.98 17.16
CA HIS A 267 9.23 -9.68 17.73
C HIS A 267 10.02 -9.77 19.05
N SER A 268 10.05 -10.91 19.73
CA SER A 268 10.79 -11.07 20.99
C SER A 268 12.24 -11.53 20.78
N LYS A 269 12.63 -11.85 19.54
CA LYS A 269 13.97 -12.38 19.19
C LYS A 269 14.89 -11.37 18.50
N SER A 270 14.41 -10.14 18.25
CA SER A 270 15.22 -9.02 17.75
C SER A 270 15.63 -8.09 18.89
#